data_AF-A0A2D7RG34-F1
#
_entry.id   AF-A0A2D7RG34-F1
#
_cell.length_a   1.000
_cell.length_b   1.000
_cell.length_c   1.000
_cell.angle_alpha   90.00
_cell.angle_beta   90.00
_cell.angle_gamma   90.00
#
_symmetry.space_group_name_H-M   'P 1'
#
loop_
_entity.id
_entity.type
_entity.pdbx_description
1 polymer ?
#
loop_
_entity_poly.entity_id
_entity_poly.type
_entity_poly.pdbx_seq_one_letter_code
_entity_poly.pdbx_strand_id
1 'polypeptide(L)'
;MIILRALLKVFVFLFLILSPSQAYCPCEINKEKLGHATWYLLHEIAKQPDKNQMAFDAFVQSLSLIYPCKVCRQHFKENLKKHSLIMNSISMCNFHNHVNYQLNKTHFNCSNLV
;
A
#
# COMPACT_ATOMS: atom_id res chain seq x y z
N MET A 1 14.41 -25.85 42.03
CA MET A 1 14.05 -24.45 41.65
C MET A 1 15.13 -23.72 40.86
N ILE A 2 16.42 -23.91 41.16
CA ILE A 2 17.53 -23.20 40.46
C ILE A 2 17.67 -23.64 38.99
N ILE A 3 17.59 -24.94 38.72
CA ILE A 3 17.72 -25.51 37.35
C ILE A 3 16.56 -25.05 36.45
N LEU A 4 15.32 -25.04 36.96
CA LEU A 4 14.15 -24.56 36.20
C LEU A 4 14.28 -23.07 35.85
N ARG A 5 14.83 -22.25 36.76
CA ARG A 5 15.13 -20.83 36.49
C ARG A 5 16.23 -20.65 35.46
N ALA A 6 17.25 -21.51 35.47
CA ALA A 6 18.33 -21.49 34.49
C ALA A 6 17.82 -21.88 33.09
N LEU A 7 17.02 -22.94 32.99
CA LEU A 7 16.41 -23.40 31.74
C LEU A 7 15.44 -22.36 31.16
N LEU A 8 14.61 -21.73 32.01
CA LEU A 8 13.71 -20.66 31.58
C LEU A 8 14.49 -19.45 31.04
N LYS A 9 15.61 -19.07 31.69
CA LYS A 9 16.48 -17.99 31.20
C LYS A 9 17.11 -18.32 29.84
N VAL A 10 17.59 -19.55 29.66
CA VAL A 10 18.17 -20.01 28.38
C VAL A 10 17.11 -20.01 27.28
N PHE A 11 15.89 -20.47 27.59
CA PHE A 11 14.79 -20.51 26.62
C PHE A 11 14.33 -19.09 26.21
N VAL A 12 14.22 -18.16 27.17
CA VAL A 12 13.93 -16.74 26.88
C VAL A 12 15.05 -16.11 26.05
N PHE A 13 16.31 -16.41 26.35
CA PHE A 13 17.45 -15.88 25.60
C PHE A 13 17.49 -16.41 24.15
N LEU A 14 17.22 -17.71 23.95
CA LEU A 14 17.04 -18.30 22.63
C LEU A 14 15.86 -17.69 21.88
N PHE A 15 14.74 -17.43 22.56
CA PHE A 15 13.56 -16.82 21.96
C PHE A 15 13.80 -15.36 21.54
N LEU A 16 14.59 -14.60 22.31
CA LEU A 16 15.01 -13.23 21.97
C LEU A 16 16.00 -13.18 20.80
N ILE A 17 16.86 -14.18 20.65
CA ILE A 17 17.82 -14.28 19.53
C ILE A 17 17.13 -14.79 18.25
N LEU A 18 16.13 -15.65 18.38
CA LEU A 18 15.39 -16.26 17.26
C LEU A 18 14.12 -15.50 16.87
N SER A 19 13.68 -14.50 17.64
CA SER A 19 12.56 -13.64 17.27
C SER A 19 13.00 -12.67 16.17
N PRO A 20 12.40 -12.71 14.96
CA PRO A 20 12.71 -11.75 13.93
C PRO A 20 11.98 -10.45 14.25
N SER A 21 12.48 -9.65 15.20
CA SER A 21 11.91 -8.33 15.50
C SER A 21 12.85 -7.18 15.15
N GLN A 22 13.85 -7.41 14.30
CA GLN A 22 14.48 -6.29 13.61
C GLN A 22 13.61 -5.98 12.38
N ALA A 23 12.91 -4.85 12.40
CA ALA A 23 12.31 -4.30 11.20
C ALA A 23 13.45 -4.09 10.18
N TYR A 24 13.57 -5.01 9.23
CA TYR A 24 14.46 -4.85 8.08
C TYR A 24 13.88 -3.70 7.24
N CYS A 25 14.44 -2.50 7.42
CA CYS A 25 14.17 -1.32 6.61
C CYS A 25 15.26 -1.23 5.52
N PRO A 26 15.13 -1.96 4.39
CA PRO A 26 16.06 -1.79 3.29
C PRO A 26 15.96 -0.35 2.78
N CYS A 27 17.10 0.30 2.58
CA CYS A 27 17.18 1.65 2.03
C CYS A 27 16.81 1.71 0.53
N GLU A 28 16.66 0.56 -0.13
CA GLU A 28 16.30 0.46 -1.55
C GLU A 28 14.81 0.17 -1.74
N ILE A 29 14.14 1.01 -2.53
CA ILE A 29 12.72 0.89 -2.81
C ILE A 29 12.49 -0.18 -3.88
N ASN A 30 11.83 -1.28 -3.51
CA ASN A 30 11.20 -2.16 -4.49
C ASN A 30 9.88 -1.52 -4.98
N LYS A 31 9.91 -0.96 -6.19
CA LYS A 31 8.78 -0.22 -6.79
C LYS A 31 7.51 -1.08 -6.95
N GLU A 32 7.67 -2.35 -7.29
CA GLU A 32 6.56 -3.28 -7.54
C GLU A 32 5.87 -3.65 -6.24
N LYS A 33 6.64 -4.04 -5.22
CA LYS A 33 6.12 -4.34 -3.88
C LYS A 33 5.41 -3.13 -3.28
N LEU A 34 6.02 -1.95 -3.38
CA LEU A 34 5.42 -0.70 -2.91
C LEU A 34 4.12 -0.36 -3.69
N GLY A 35 4.14 -0.52 -5.00
CA GLY A 35 2.99 -0.32 -5.87
C GLY A 35 1.83 -1.25 -5.54
N HIS A 36 2.07 -2.56 -5.43
CA HIS A 36 1.06 -3.54 -5.08
C HIS A 36 0.42 -3.26 -3.70
N ALA A 37 1.24 -2.96 -2.69
CA ALA A 37 0.75 -2.63 -1.35
C ALA A 37 -0.12 -1.36 -1.36
N THR A 38 0.30 -0.34 -2.12
CA THR A 38 -0.44 0.93 -2.21
C THR A 38 -1.76 0.76 -2.94
N TRP A 39 -1.79 0.02 -4.06
CA TRP A 39 -3.02 -0.26 -4.78
C TRP A 39 -3.99 -1.08 -3.93
N TYR A 40 -3.51 -2.09 -3.21
CA TYR A 40 -4.32 -2.84 -2.27
C TYR A 40 -4.98 -1.90 -1.24
N LEU A 41 -4.19 -1.05 -0.58
CA LEU A 41 -4.71 -0.08 0.39
C LEU A 41 -5.78 0.84 -0.22
N LEU A 42 -5.52 1.41 -1.40
CA LEU A 42 -6.47 2.31 -2.07
C LEU A 42 -7.78 1.61 -2.44
N HIS A 43 -7.72 0.36 -2.91
CA HIS A 43 -8.91 -0.43 -3.20
C HIS A 43 -9.70 -0.77 -1.94
N GLU A 44 -9.05 -1.09 -0.83
CA GLU A 44 -9.74 -1.35 0.44
C GLU A 44 -10.38 -0.07 1.03
N ILE A 45 -9.70 1.08 0.94
CA ILE A 45 -10.30 2.37 1.32
C ILE A 45 -11.54 2.66 0.46
N ALA A 46 -11.46 2.45 -0.85
CA ALA A 46 -12.56 2.72 -1.78
C ALA A 46 -13.79 1.80 -1.60
N LYS A 47 -13.63 0.65 -0.93
CA LYS A 47 -14.70 -0.30 -0.61
C LYS A 47 -15.45 0.05 0.68
N GLN A 48 -14.91 0.94 1.53
CA GLN A 48 -15.51 1.19 2.83
C GLN A 48 -16.94 1.75 2.72
N PRO A 49 -17.89 1.29 3.57
CA PRO A 49 -19.27 1.76 3.53
C PRO A 49 -19.39 3.23 3.96
N ASP A 50 -18.61 3.64 4.97
CA ASP A 50 -18.58 4.99 5.51
C ASP A 50 -17.69 5.89 4.66
N LYS A 51 -18.27 6.45 3.60
CA LYS A 51 -17.53 7.28 2.64
C LYS A 51 -17.20 8.64 3.25
N ASN A 52 -15.90 8.96 3.28
CA ASN A 52 -15.41 10.30 3.58
C ASN A 52 -14.55 10.80 2.42
N GLN A 53 -15.21 11.39 1.42
CA GLN A 53 -14.56 11.87 0.21
C GLN A 53 -13.46 12.91 0.49
N MET A 54 -13.68 13.82 1.46
CA MET A 54 -12.71 14.85 1.82
C MET A 54 -11.41 14.25 2.36
N ALA A 55 -11.51 13.25 3.25
CA ALA A 55 -10.33 12.56 3.78
C ALA A 55 -9.63 11.73 2.69
N PHE A 56 -10.39 11.11 1.80
CA PHE A 56 -9.86 10.37 0.66
C PHE A 56 -9.08 11.28 -0.30
N ASP A 57 -9.64 12.44 -0.66
CA ASP A 57 -8.99 13.42 -1.53
C ASP A 57 -7.69 13.94 -0.90
N ALA A 58 -7.70 14.23 0.41
CA ALA A 58 -6.51 14.65 1.15
C ALA A 58 -5.44 13.56 1.18
N PHE A 59 -5.83 12.30 1.37
CA PHE A 59 -4.92 11.15 1.36
C PHE A 59 -4.29 10.94 -0.01
N VAL A 60 -5.10 10.91 -1.07
CA VAL A 60 -4.64 10.74 -2.46
C VAL A 60 -3.75 11.91 -2.88
N GLN A 61 -4.07 13.15 -2.48
CA GLN A 61 -3.19 14.27 -2.74
C GLN A 61 -1.88 14.22 -1.95
N SER A 62 -1.90 13.72 -0.73
CA SER A 62 -0.67 13.49 0.02
C SER A 62 0.24 12.50 -0.72
N LEU A 63 -0.30 11.39 -1.23
CA LEU A 63 0.46 10.45 -2.07
C LEU A 63 1.09 11.14 -3.28
N SER A 64 0.37 12.03 -3.98
CA SER A 64 0.92 12.76 -5.14
C SER A 64 2.10 13.69 -4.80
N LEU A 65 2.32 13.99 -3.51
CA LEU A 65 3.40 14.84 -3.01
C LEU A 65 4.56 14.06 -2.39
N ILE A 66 4.30 12.95 -1.71
CA ILE A 66 5.32 12.25 -0.90
C ILE A 66 5.57 10.79 -1.28
N TYR A 67 4.88 10.24 -2.29
CA TYR A 67 5.06 8.84 -2.66
C TYR A 67 6.53 8.51 -3.00
N PRO A 68 7.19 7.51 -2.37
CA PRO A 68 8.65 7.35 -2.41
C PRO A 68 9.28 7.23 -3.81
N CYS A 69 8.58 6.61 -4.76
CA CYS A 69 9.03 6.51 -6.14
C CYS A 69 8.82 7.84 -6.89
N LYS A 70 9.89 8.60 -7.17
CA LYS A 70 9.83 9.92 -7.83
C LYS A 70 9.07 9.93 -9.17
N VAL A 71 9.37 8.98 -10.07
CA VAL A 71 8.69 8.90 -11.38
C VAL A 71 7.22 8.51 -11.23
N CYS A 72 6.93 7.54 -10.35
CA CYS A 72 5.57 7.12 -10.05
C CYS A 72 4.74 8.27 -9.49
N ARG A 73 5.32 9.05 -8.56
CA ARG A 73 4.70 10.21 -7.94
C ARG A 73 4.36 11.29 -8.97
N GLN A 74 5.28 11.60 -9.88
CA GLN A 74 5.05 12.58 -10.94
C GLN A 74 3.88 12.15 -11.85
N HIS A 75 3.88 10.90 -12.33
CA HIS A 75 2.79 10.38 -13.15
C HIS A 75 1.46 10.34 -12.39
N PHE A 76 1.47 9.93 -11.12
CA PHE A 76 0.27 9.91 -10.28
C PHE A 76 -0.34 11.31 -10.14
N LYS A 77 0.49 12.32 -9.89
CA LYS A 77 0.07 13.73 -9.84
C LYS A 77 -0.51 14.22 -11.17
N GLU A 78 0.06 13.82 -12.30
CA GLU A 78 -0.47 14.18 -13.62
C GLU A 78 -1.79 13.48 -13.94
N ASN A 79 -1.92 12.21 -13.56
CA ASN A 79 -3.15 11.46 -13.73
C ASN A 79 -4.29 12.06 -12.90
N LEU A 80 -4.03 12.50 -11.67
CA LEU A 80 -5.02 13.16 -10.81
C LEU A 80 -5.55 14.49 -11.39
N LYS A 81 -4.75 15.19 -12.19
CA LYS A 81 -5.22 16.41 -12.88
C LYS A 81 -6.21 16.12 -14.01
N LYS A 82 -6.12 14.94 -14.61
CA LYS A 82 -6.92 14.53 -15.78
C LYS A 82 -8.11 13.66 -15.39
N HIS A 83 -8.00 12.94 -14.28
CA HIS A 83 -8.96 11.94 -13.85
C HIS A 83 -9.32 12.20 -12.38
N SER A 84 -10.52 12.73 -12.14
CA SER A 84 -11.06 12.86 -10.79
C SER A 84 -11.28 11.46 -10.17
N LEU A 85 -10.96 11.34 -8.88
CA LEU A 85 -11.00 10.09 -8.13
C LEU A 85 -12.07 10.18 -7.05
N ILE A 86 -13.14 9.41 -7.20
CA ILE A 86 -14.22 9.32 -6.22
C ILE A 86 -13.95 8.10 -5.34
N MET A 87 -14.25 8.20 -4.05
CA MET A 87 -14.11 7.11 -3.07
C MET A 87 -15.17 6.02 -3.32
N ASN A 88 -14.95 5.22 -4.36
CA ASN A 88 -15.70 4.02 -4.70
C ASN A 88 -14.85 3.06 -5.57
N SER A 89 -15.18 1.76 -5.52
CA SER A 89 -14.45 0.70 -6.21
C SER A 89 -14.31 0.90 -7.72
N ILE A 90 -15.35 1.39 -8.39
CA ILE A 90 -15.36 1.56 -9.86
C ILE A 90 -14.43 2.70 -10.29
N SER A 91 -14.51 3.86 -9.62
CA SER A 91 -13.62 4.99 -9.88
C SER A 91 -12.17 4.62 -9.60
N MET A 92 -11.91 3.90 -8.50
CA MET A 92 -10.56 3.46 -8.16
C MET A 92 -10.01 2.46 -9.19
N CYS A 93 -10.83 1.53 -9.66
CA CYS A 93 -10.49 0.59 -10.71
C CYS A 93 -10.16 1.28 -12.04
N ASN A 94 -11.01 2.21 -12.50
CA ASN A 94 -10.79 2.95 -13.74
C ASN A 94 -9.49 3.76 -13.69
N PHE A 95 -9.19 4.42 -12.56
CA PHE A 95 -7.94 5.14 -12.39
C PHE A 95 -6.72 4.19 -12.40
N HIS A 96 -6.82 3.02 -11.74
CA HIS A 96 -5.76 2.01 -11.81
C HIS A 96 -5.56 1.49 -13.24
N ASN A 97 -6.64 1.30 -14.01
CA ASN A 97 -6.55 0.91 -15.40
C ASN A 97 -5.86 1.94 -16.29
N HIS A 98 -5.97 3.24 -15.99
CA HIS A 98 -5.19 4.25 -16.69
C HIS A 98 -3.67 4.05 -16.48
N VAL A 99 -3.27 3.71 -15.25
CA VAL A 99 -1.86 3.37 -14.96
C VAL A 99 -1.45 2.06 -15.63
N ASN A 100 -2.33 1.05 -15.66
CA ASN A 100 -2.06 -0.19 -16.40
C ASN A 100 -1.80 0.08 -17.88
N TYR A 101 -2.62 0.92 -18.51
CA TYR A 101 -2.43 1.34 -19.89
C TYR A 101 -1.07 2.02 -20.11
N GLN A 102 -0.68 2.97 -19.24
CA GLN A 102 0.63 3.64 -19.30
C GLN A 102 1.81 2.67 -19.16
N LEU A 103 1.61 1.53 -18.51
CA LEU A 103 2.62 0.50 -18.28
C LEU A 103 2.50 -0.70 -19.24
N ASN A 104 1.65 -0.62 -20.27
CA ASN A 104 1.35 -1.73 -21.19
C ASN A 104 0.91 -3.02 -20.47
N LYS A 105 0.15 -2.89 -19.37
CA LYS A 105 -0.45 -4.00 -18.61
C LYS A 105 -1.88 -4.26 -19.08
N THR A 106 -2.38 -5.45 -18.76
CA THR A 106 -3.76 -5.86 -19.08
C THR A 106 -4.78 -4.94 -18.41
N HIS A 107 -5.81 -4.57 -19.16
CA HIS A 107 -6.97 -3.85 -18.62
C HIS A 107 -7.84 -4.79 -17.79
N PHE A 108 -8.23 -4.38 -16.59
CA PHE A 108 -9.14 -5.14 -15.73
C PHE A 108 -10.60 -4.72 -15.98
N ASN A 109 -11.53 -5.67 -16.13
CA ASN A 109 -12.95 -5.34 -16.26
C ASN A 109 -13.54 -4.91 -14.91
N CYS A 110 -13.73 -3.60 -14.70
CA CYS A 110 -14.22 -3.05 -13.44
C CYS A 110 -15.64 -3.49 -13.08
N SER A 111 -16.44 -3.97 -14.03
CA SER A 111 -17.77 -4.53 -13.77
C SER A 111 -17.72 -5.79 -12.89
N ASN A 112 -16.56 -6.45 -12.77
CA ASN A 112 -16.35 -7.58 -11.87
C ASN A 112 -16.25 -7.18 -10.39
N LEU A 113 -16.32 -5.88 -10.07
CA LEU A 113 -16.28 -5.36 -8.69
C LEU A 113 -17.68 -5.05 -8.13
N VAL A 114 -18.73 -5.26 -8.93
CA VAL A 114 -20.14 -5.03 -8.57
C VAL A 114 -20.75 -6.32 -8.04
#